data_AF-A0A9P8VY33-F1
#
_entry.id   AF-A0A9P8VY33-F1
#
_cell.length_a   1.000
_cell.length_b   1.000
_cell.length_c   1.000
_cell.angle_alpha   90.00
_cell.angle_beta   90.00
_cell.angle_gamma   90.00
#
_symmetry.space_group_name_H-M   'P 1'
#
loop_
_entity.id
_entity.type
_entity.pdbx_description
1 polymer ?
#
loop_
_entity_poly.entity_id
_entity_poly.type
_entity_poly.pdbx_seq_one_letter_code
_entity_poly.pdbx_strand_id
1 'polypeptide(L)'
;MADLEEAIRMAQEAVKVTPEGHPDRAGWLNNLGFQLGNKYSRTGSIADLEEAIRVAREAVDAVEATPEGHPDRAILLNNLGLQLGIRYSRTGSTADLEAAIHVAREAVKATPDGHPNRAEWLNNLGNQLGKRHSHTGSMADLEDAIRMTREAVEATPEDHPDWAGRLNNLGNRLGNRYSRTGSMADLEEAIRMARGAIKVTPEGHPDRAKLLNNLGLQLGDRHSRTGSIADLEEAIRMARGAIKVTPEGHPDRAGRLSNLGLQLGKRHSHTGSMADLEEAIQMAREAIKVTPEGHPDRAARLNNLGNRLGDRYSRTGSMADLEEAIRLAREAAKATPGGLVFSQ
;
A
#
# COMPACT_ATOMS: atom_id res chain seq x y z
N MET A 1 6.09 26.32 -5.45
CA MET A 1 5.86 26.59 -4.01
C MET A 1 5.16 27.92 -3.81
N ALA A 2 5.60 29.01 -4.46
CA ALA A 2 4.93 30.32 -4.42
C ALA A 2 3.41 30.28 -4.68
N ASP A 3 2.95 29.63 -5.76
CA ASP A 3 1.51 29.56 -6.08
C ASP A 3 0.67 28.85 -4.99
N LEU A 4 1.26 27.88 -4.29
CA LEU A 4 0.56 27.17 -3.21
C LEU A 4 0.48 28.03 -1.95
N GLU A 5 1.54 28.76 -1.62
CA GLU A 5 1.55 29.69 -0.48
C GLU A 5 0.57 30.85 -0.72
N GLU A 6 0.47 31.33 -1.96
CA GLU A 6 -0.52 32.32 -2.35
C GLU A 6 -1.96 31.77 -2.25
N ALA A 7 -2.22 30.55 -2.72
CA ALA A 7 -3.53 29.91 -2.60
C ALA A 7 -3.94 29.74 -1.12
N ILE A 8 -3.01 29.34 -0.26
CA ILE A 8 -3.24 29.22 1.19
C ILE A 8 -3.59 30.59 1.77
N ARG A 9 -2.81 31.63 1.44
CA ARG A 9 -3.07 33.00 1.93
C ARG A 9 -4.45 33.50 1.50
N MET A 10 -4.83 33.28 0.24
CA MET A 10 -6.15 33.68 -0.26
C MET A 10 -7.28 32.92 0.45
N ALA A 11 -7.13 31.62 0.65
CA ALA A 11 -8.11 30.81 1.38
C ALA A 11 -8.23 31.23 2.85
N GLN A 12 -7.10 31.56 3.50
CA GLN A 12 -7.10 32.11 4.87
C GLN A 12 -7.85 33.44 4.96
N GLU A 13 -7.63 34.35 4.01
CA GLU A 13 -8.35 35.62 3.99
C GLU A 13 -9.85 35.42 3.73
N ALA A 14 -10.22 34.51 2.82
CA ALA A 14 -11.62 34.17 2.57
C ALA A 14 -12.33 33.62 3.83
N VAL A 15 -11.67 32.73 4.58
CA VAL A 15 -12.17 32.24 5.87
C VAL A 15 -12.29 33.38 6.88
N LYS A 16 -11.33 34.31 6.92
CA LYS A 16 -11.32 35.41 7.88
C LYS A 16 -12.44 36.43 7.64
N VAL A 17 -12.75 36.74 6.37
CA VAL A 17 -13.80 37.72 6.02
C VAL A 17 -15.21 37.12 5.99
N THR A 18 -15.35 35.79 6.02
CA THR A 18 -16.64 35.09 6.01
C THR A 18 -17.08 34.76 7.45
N PRO A 19 -18.15 35.33 7.99
CA PRO A 19 -18.55 35.12 9.39
C PRO A 19 -18.87 33.65 9.75
N GLU A 20 -18.75 33.31 11.03
CA GLU A 20 -19.26 32.04 11.57
C GLU A 20 -20.77 31.89 11.30
N GLY A 21 -21.19 30.72 10.83
CA GLY A 21 -22.58 30.44 10.42
C GLY A 21 -22.93 30.86 8.99
N HIS A 22 -22.05 31.54 8.25
CA HIS A 22 -22.28 31.81 6.83
C HIS A 22 -22.22 30.50 6.00
N PRO A 23 -23.17 30.23 5.08
CA PRO A 23 -23.24 28.98 4.31
C PRO A 23 -21.93 28.64 3.59
N ASP A 24 -21.29 29.64 2.98
CA ASP A 24 -20.06 29.42 2.20
C ASP A 24 -18.80 29.22 3.07
N ARG A 25 -18.86 29.46 4.39
CA ARG A 25 -17.68 29.35 5.27
C ARG A 25 -17.08 27.96 5.23
N ALA A 26 -17.92 26.93 5.22
CA ALA A 26 -17.50 25.54 5.14
C ALA A 26 -16.71 25.24 3.86
N GLY A 27 -17.13 25.81 2.72
CA GLY A 27 -16.42 25.69 1.45
C GLY A 27 -15.03 26.33 1.49
N TRP A 28 -14.89 27.51 2.11
CA TRP A 28 -13.60 28.17 2.28
C TRP A 28 -12.66 27.40 3.22
N LEU A 29 -13.20 26.89 4.34
CA LEU A 29 -12.46 26.05 5.27
C LEU A 29 -12.00 24.76 4.58
N ASN A 30 -12.87 24.12 3.79
CA ASN A 30 -12.50 22.94 3.01
C ASN A 30 -11.33 23.20 2.05
N ASN A 31 -11.39 24.30 1.30
CA ASN A 31 -10.33 24.69 0.39
C ASN A 31 -9.02 24.93 1.15
N LEU A 32 -9.07 25.69 2.25
CA LEU A 32 -7.89 25.95 3.09
C LEU A 32 -7.29 24.64 3.62
N GLY A 33 -8.11 23.75 4.18
CA GLY A 33 -7.69 22.44 4.68
C GLY A 33 -7.04 21.59 3.58
N PHE A 34 -7.60 21.60 2.37
CA PHE A 34 -7.04 20.90 1.21
C PHE A 34 -5.65 21.46 0.81
N GLN A 35 -5.50 22.79 0.74
CA GLN A 35 -4.21 23.40 0.38
C GLN A 35 -3.13 23.17 1.43
N LEU A 36 -3.49 23.18 2.72
CA LEU A 36 -2.57 22.83 3.80
C LEU A 36 -2.12 21.37 3.72
N GLY A 37 -3.03 20.44 3.37
CA GLY A 37 -2.68 19.05 3.09
C GLY A 37 -1.74 18.90 1.89
N ASN A 38 -1.93 19.68 0.84
CA ASN A 38 -1.01 19.73 -0.31
C ASN A 38 0.37 20.28 0.09
N LYS A 39 0.41 21.28 0.96
CA LYS A 39 1.66 21.84 1.49
C LYS A 39 2.41 20.78 2.29
N TYR A 40 1.75 20.10 3.22
CA TYR A 40 2.31 18.96 3.93
C TYR A 40 2.84 17.89 2.96
N SER A 41 2.11 17.58 1.88
CA SER A 41 2.55 16.57 0.90
C SER A 41 3.86 16.96 0.20
N ARG A 42 4.16 18.26 0.09
CA ARG A 42 5.40 18.79 -0.49
C ARG A 42 6.51 19.00 0.53
N THR A 43 6.18 19.40 1.76
CA THR A 43 7.17 19.81 2.78
C THR A 43 7.47 18.71 3.81
N GLY A 44 6.53 17.78 4.01
CA GLY A 44 6.56 16.81 5.11
C GLY A 44 6.31 17.41 6.49
N SER A 45 5.96 18.69 6.59
CA SER A 45 5.78 19.39 7.87
C SER A 45 4.52 18.91 8.58
N ILE A 46 4.69 18.22 9.71
CA ILE A 46 3.56 17.73 10.53
C ILE A 46 2.67 18.89 11.00
N ALA A 47 3.24 20.07 11.28
CA ALA A 47 2.45 21.25 11.66
C ALA A 47 1.46 21.67 10.57
N ASP A 48 1.84 21.58 9.29
CA ASP A 48 0.92 21.89 8.17
C ASP A 48 -0.23 20.85 8.12
N LEU A 49 0.04 19.58 8.43
CA LEU A 49 -0.97 18.52 8.50
C LEU A 49 -1.91 18.69 9.71
N GLU A 50 -1.37 19.06 10.86
CA GLU A 50 -2.16 19.32 12.07
C GLU A 50 -3.11 20.50 11.87
N GLU A 51 -2.62 21.57 11.23
CA GLU A 51 -3.44 22.73 10.88
C GLU A 51 -4.50 22.36 9.84
N ALA A 52 -4.15 21.55 8.84
CA ALA A 52 -5.10 21.03 7.86
C ALA A 52 -6.25 20.27 8.54
N ILE A 53 -5.94 19.39 9.50
CA ILE A 53 -6.92 18.60 10.26
C ILE A 53 -7.79 19.52 11.12
N ARG A 54 -7.19 20.54 11.76
CA ARG A 54 -7.92 21.52 12.57
C ARG A 54 -8.95 22.26 11.70
N VAL A 55 -8.53 22.75 10.54
CA VAL A 55 -9.40 23.46 9.59
C VAL A 55 -10.47 22.54 9.00
N ALA A 56 -10.14 21.28 8.69
CA ALA A 56 -11.10 20.31 8.18
C ALA A 56 -12.17 19.95 9.22
N ARG A 57 -11.82 19.89 10.52
CA ARG A 57 -12.81 19.74 11.60
C ARG A 57 -13.74 20.94 11.69
N GLU A 58 -13.18 22.15 11.64
CA GLU A 58 -13.96 23.39 11.64
C GLU A 58 -14.93 23.44 10.43
N ALA A 59 -14.51 22.94 9.27
CA ALA A 59 -15.38 22.84 8.10
C ALA A 59 -16.57 21.89 8.34
N VAL A 60 -16.33 20.73 8.95
CA VAL A 60 -17.38 19.76 9.29
C VAL A 60 -18.34 20.36 10.31
N ASP A 61 -17.83 20.96 11.39
CA ASP A 61 -18.63 21.59 12.44
C ASP A 61 -19.52 22.72 11.87
N ALA A 62 -18.99 23.51 10.93
CA ALA A 62 -19.73 24.57 10.26
C ALA A 62 -20.91 24.04 9.43
N VAL A 63 -20.82 22.82 8.88
CA VAL A 63 -21.92 22.18 8.14
C VAL A 63 -22.87 21.42 9.06
N GLU A 64 -22.42 20.89 10.20
CA GLU A 64 -23.33 20.27 11.19
C GLU A 64 -24.31 21.29 11.80
N ALA A 65 -23.97 22.57 11.77
CA ALA A 65 -24.88 23.67 12.11
C ALA A 65 -25.93 23.98 11.00
N THR A 66 -25.84 23.34 9.82
CA THR A 66 -26.77 23.50 8.69
C THR A 66 -27.69 22.27 8.53
N PRO A 67 -28.85 22.37 7.84
CA PRO A 67 -29.81 21.27 7.74
C PRO A 67 -29.22 19.97 7.19
N GLU A 68 -29.75 18.83 7.68
CA GLU A 68 -29.36 17.49 7.20
C GLU A 68 -29.45 17.40 5.67
N GLY A 69 -28.36 16.94 5.04
CA GLY A 69 -28.31 16.71 3.59
C GLY A 69 -27.56 17.76 2.77
N HIS A 70 -26.80 18.67 3.39
CA HIS A 70 -25.92 19.58 2.65
C HIS A 70 -25.01 18.76 1.71
N PRO A 71 -25.00 19.02 0.38
CA PRO A 71 -24.27 18.21 -0.60
C PRO A 71 -22.78 18.05 -0.27
N ASP A 72 -22.19 19.09 0.32
CA ASP A 72 -20.77 19.10 0.65
C ASP A 72 -20.41 18.33 1.92
N ARG A 73 -21.37 17.99 2.80
CA ARG A 73 -21.10 17.33 4.10
C ARG A 73 -20.20 16.11 3.92
N ALA A 74 -20.51 15.29 2.93
CA ALA A 74 -19.81 14.05 2.72
C ALA A 74 -18.43 14.24 2.07
N ILE A 75 -18.23 15.31 1.30
CA ILE A 75 -16.91 15.74 0.81
C ILE A 75 -16.04 16.16 2.00
N LEU A 76 -16.56 16.98 2.92
CA LEU A 76 -15.83 17.45 4.09
C LEU A 76 -15.41 16.28 5.00
N LEU A 77 -16.32 15.36 5.27
CA LEU A 77 -16.07 14.15 6.05
C LEU A 77 -15.00 13.26 5.40
N ASN A 78 -15.06 13.07 4.07
CA ASN A 78 -14.04 12.31 3.35
C ASN A 78 -12.66 13.00 3.44
N ASN A 79 -12.60 14.32 3.27
CA ASN A 79 -11.35 15.08 3.34
C ASN A 79 -10.73 15.03 4.74
N LEU A 80 -11.53 15.21 5.79
CA LEU A 80 -11.09 15.02 7.17
C LEU A 80 -10.57 13.60 7.41
N GLY A 81 -11.28 12.57 6.92
CA GLY A 81 -10.88 11.18 7.03
C GLY A 81 -9.56 10.86 6.34
N LEU A 82 -9.32 11.44 5.16
CA LEU A 82 -8.05 11.31 4.44
C LEU A 82 -6.89 11.90 5.25
N GLN A 83 -7.05 13.11 5.80
CA GLN A 83 -5.99 13.77 6.56
C GLN A 83 -5.68 13.07 7.89
N LEU A 84 -6.71 12.60 8.61
CA LEU A 84 -6.53 11.77 9.80
C LEU A 84 -5.79 10.47 9.46
N GLY A 85 -6.15 9.82 8.35
CA GLY A 85 -5.46 8.62 7.89
C GLY A 85 -4.01 8.85 7.46
N ILE A 86 -3.69 10.04 6.94
CA ILE A 86 -2.32 10.47 6.64
C ILE A 86 -1.54 10.67 7.95
N ARG A 87 -2.13 11.34 8.96
CA ARG A 87 -1.49 11.55 10.26
C ARG A 87 -1.24 10.24 10.98
N TYR A 88 -2.18 9.29 10.92
CA TYR A 88 -1.96 7.92 11.38
C TYR A 88 -0.74 7.29 10.71
N SER A 89 -0.62 7.37 9.38
CA SER A 89 0.52 6.79 8.67
C SER A 89 1.87 7.43 9.02
N ARG A 90 1.89 8.62 9.63
CA ARG A 90 3.12 9.27 10.13
C ARG A 90 3.41 9.02 11.60
N THR A 91 2.37 9.00 12.43
CA THR A 91 2.50 9.00 13.90
C THR A 91 2.24 7.63 14.52
N GLY A 92 1.55 6.74 13.81
CA GLY A 92 1.03 5.49 14.36
C GLY A 92 -0.16 5.67 15.32
N SER A 93 -0.72 6.88 15.44
CA SER A 93 -1.83 7.18 16.36
C SER A 93 -3.09 6.38 16.00
N THR A 94 -3.42 5.35 16.79
CA THR A 94 -4.62 4.52 16.57
C THR A 94 -5.90 5.34 16.69
N ALA A 95 -5.93 6.35 17.56
CA ALA A 95 -7.05 7.29 17.68
C ALA A 95 -7.33 8.02 16.36
N ASP A 96 -6.30 8.37 15.59
CA ASP A 96 -6.48 8.99 14.27
C ASP A 96 -7.05 8.02 13.25
N LEU A 97 -6.63 6.75 13.30
CA LEU A 97 -7.17 5.72 12.42
C LEU A 97 -8.65 5.45 12.73
N GLU A 98 -9.00 5.38 14.01
CA GLU A 98 -10.39 5.20 14.45
C GLU A 98 -11.26 6.39 14.03
N ALA A 99 -10.78 7.62 14.25
CA ALA A 99 -11.47 8.83 13.81
C ALA A 99 -11.60 8.87 12.28
N ALA A 100 -10.55 8.49 11.52
CA ALA A 100 -10.59 8.43 10.06
C ALA A 100 -11.65 7.43 9.55
N ILE A 101 -11.74 6.25 10.17
CA ILE A 101 -12.76 5.25 9.82
C ILE A 101 -14.16 5.76 10.16
N HIS A 102 -14.33 6.41 11.31
CA HIS A 102 -15.61 6.96 11.74
C HIS A 102 -16.14 7.98 10.73
N VAL A 103 -15.34 9.01 10.39
CA VAL A 103 -15.78 10.05 9.45
C VAL A 103 -15.93 9.51 8.01
N ALA A 104 -15.11 8.54 7.60
CA ALA A 104 -15.26 7.90 6.29
C ALA A 104 -16.56 7.07 6.19
N ARG A 105 -16.99 6.41 7.28
CA ARG A 105 -18.29 5.74 7.35
C ARG A 105 -19.45 6.73 7.23
N GLU A 106 -19.36 7.86 7.93
CA GLU A 106 -20.37 8.92 7.83
C GLU A 106 -20.40 9.54 6.42
N ALA A 107 -19.26 9.73 5.76
CA ALA A 107 -19.19 10.18 4.37
C ALA A 107 -19.94 9.23 3.42
N VAL A 108 -19.64 7.92 3.48
CA VAL A 108 -20.31 6.90 2.66
C VAL A 108 -21.81 6.83 2.94
N LYS A 109 -22.21 6.94 4.21
CA LYS A 109 -23.63 6.93 4.61
C LYS A 109 -24.38 8.17 4.10
N ALA A 110 -23.72 9.33 4.09
CA ALA A 110 -24.27 10.57 3.57
C ALA A 110 -24.27 10.65 2.03
N THR A 111 -23.74 9.65 1.32
CA THR A 111 -23.73 9.62 -0.15
C THR A 111 -24.85 8.76 -0.72
N PRO A 112 -25.66 9.28 -1.66
CA PRO A 112 -26.52 8.44 -2.50
C PRO A 112 -25.72 7.53 -3.44
N ASP A 113 -26.30 6.37 -3.81
CA ASP A 113 -25.63 5.35 -4.64
C ASP A 113 -25.13 5.87 -6.00
N GLY A 114 -25.86 6.79 -6.64
CA GLY A 114 -25.50 7.36 -7.94
C GLY A 114 -24.53 8.54 -7.91
N HIS A 115 -24.03 8.94 -6.73
CA HIS A 115 -23.17 10.12 -6.63
C HIS A 115 -21.78 9.86 -7.24
N PRO A 116 -21.22 10.78 -8.05
CA PRO A 116 -19.94 10.59 -8.75
C PRO A 116 -18.78 10.19 -7.83
N ASN A 117 -18.73 10.76 -6.62
CA ASN A 117 -17.62 10.51 -5.67
C ASN A 117 -17.86 9.33 -4.72
N ARG A 118 -19.04 8.68 -4.75
CA ARG A 118 -19.35 7.58 -3.81
C ARG A 118 -18.30 6.48 -3.88
N ALA A 119 -17.94 6.13 -5.10
CA ALA A 119 -17.00 5.08 -5.36
C ALA A 119 -15.62 5.43 -4.74
N GLU A 120 -15.20 6.70 -4.76
CA GLU A 120 -13.97 7.15 -4.11
C GLU A 120 -14.03 7.00 -2.59
N TRP A 121 -15.14 7.42 -1.97
CA TRP A 121 -15.30 7.36 -0.51
C TRP A 121 -15.36 5.92 0.00
N LEU A 122 -16.01 5.02 -0.76
CA LEU A 122 -15.98 3.58 -0.51
C LEU A 122 -14.56 3.02 -0.56
N ASN A 123 -13.78 3.37 -1.58
CA ASN A 123 -12.37 2.95 -1.69
C ASN A 123 -11.52 3.50 -0.52
N ASN A 124 -11.73 4.75 -0.12
CA ASN A 124 -11.02 5.38 0.99
C ASN A 124 -11.36 4.71 2.33
N LEU A 125 -12.64 4.46 2.60
CA LEU A 125 -13.08 3.71 3.78
C LEU A 125 -12.47 2.29 3.79
N GLY A 126 -12.53 1.61 2.65
CA GLY A 126 -11.89 0.31 2.49
C GLY A 126 -10.39 0.36 2.79
N ASN A 127 -9.67 1.43 2.42
CA ASN A 127 -8.24 1.63 2.71
C ASN A 127 -7.98 1.79 4.21
N GLN A 128 -8.78 2.59 4.92
CA GLN A 128 -8.61 2.75 6.37
C GLN A 128 -8.92 1.45 7.13
N LEU A 129 -9.98 0.73 6.75
CA LEU A 129 -10.32 -0.58 7.34
C LEU A 129 -9.22 -1.61 7.10
N GLY A 130 -8.65 -1.64 5.88
CA GLY A 130 -7.51 -2.49 5.57
C GLY A 130 -6.28 -2.18 6.41
N LYS A 131 -5.98 -0.89 6.63
CA LYS A 131 -4.90 -0.46 7.54
C LYS A 131 -5.16 -0.93 8.98
N ARG A 132 -6.40 -0.78 9.48
CA ARG A 132 -6.75 -1.25 10.83
C ARG A 132 -6.62 -2.76 10.96
N HIS A 133 -7.07 -3.52 9.97
CA HIS A 133 -6.85 -4.97 9.90
C HIS A 133 -5.36 -5.31 9.98
N SER A 134 -4.49 -4.64 9.21
CA SER A 134 -3.04 -4.91 9.25
C SER A 134 -2.44 -4.69 10.64
N HIS A 135 -3.01 -3.76 11.43
CA HIS A 135 -2.55 -3.47 12.78
C HIS A 135 -3.14 -4.41 13.85
N THR A 136 -4.44 -4.72 13.76
CA THR A 136 -5.18 -5.44 14.81
C THR A 136 -5.37 -6.93 14.51
N GLY A 137 -5.22 -7.33 13.25
CA GLY A 137 -5.59 -8.66 12.77
C GLY A 137 -7.10 -8.90 12.64
N SER A 138 -7.94 -7.88 12.85
CA SER A 138 -9.41 -8.03 12.83
C SER A 138 -9.92 -8.53 11.48
N MET A 139 -10.48 -9.74 11.44
CA MET A 139 -11.07 -10.30 10.21
C MET A 139 -12.32 -9.55 9.76
N ALA A 140 -13.12 -9.03 10.70
CA ALA A 140 -14.28 -8.21 10.39
C ALA A 140 -13.89 -6.93 9.62
N ASP A 141 -12.77 -6.30 9.99
CA ASP A 141 -12.26 -5.13 9.26
C ASP A 141 -11.82 -5.50 7.85
N LEU A 142 -11.20 -6.67 7.66
CA LEU A 142 -10.81 -7.15 6.34
C LEU A 142 -12.02 -7.44 5.46
N GLU A 143 -13.06 -8.06 6.01
CA GLU A 143 -14.31 -8.35 5.32
C GLU A 143 -15.05 -7.07 4.93
N ASP A 144 -15.18 -6.11 5.85
CA ASP A 144 -15.73 -4.80 5.55
C ASP A 144 -14.89 -4.09 4.48
N ALA A 145 -13.56 -4.16 4.55
CA ALA A 145 -12.68 -3.55 3.56
C ALA A 145 -12.87 -4.17 2.16
N ILE A 146 -13.06 -5.49 2.06
CA ILE A 146 -13.36 -6.18 0.80
C ILE A 146 -14.71 -5.73 0.27
N ARG A 147 -15.74 -5.65 1.13
CA ARG A 147 -17.08 -5.18 0.74
C ARG A 147 -17.00 -3.77 0.14
N MET A 148 -16.40 -2.82 0.87
CA MET A 148 -16.29 -1.42 0.41
C MET A 148 -15.48 -1.28 -0.88
N THR A 149 -14.37 -2.00 -1.03
CA THR A 149 -13.59 -1.92 -2.27
C THR A 149 -14.22 -2.64 -3.45
N ARG A 150 -15.05 -3.66 -3.21
CA ARG A 150 -15.87 -4.30 -4.24
C ARG A 150 -16.95 -3.36 -4.75
N GLU A 151 -17.73 -2.77 -3.85
CA GLU A 151 -18.73 -1.75 -4.20
C GLU A 151 -18.09 -0.57 -4.94
N ALA A 152 -16.88 -0.15 -4.53
CA ALA A 152 -16.13 0.89 -5.23
C ALA A 152 -15.75 0.51 -6.67
N VAL A 153 -15.40 -0.75 -6.94
CA VAL A 153 -15.11 -1.24 -8.29
C VAL A 153 -16.39 -1.28 -9.13
N GLU A 154 -17.48 -1.81 -8.57
CA GLU A 154 -18.78 -1.93 -9.25
C GLU A 154 -19.37 -0.56 -9.61
N ALA A 155 -19.17 0.45 -8.76
CA ALA A 155 -19.60 1.82 -9.00
C ALA A 155 -18.67 2.64 -9.93
N THR A 156 -17.60 2.04 -10.46
CA THR A 156 -16.62 2.74 -11.31
C THR A 156 -16.64 2.19 -12.73
N PRO A 157 -16.87 3.03 -13.77
CA PRO A 157 -16.75 2.61 -15.16
C PRO A 157 -15.36 2.04 -15.48
N GLU A 158 -15.28 1.05 -16.37
CA GLU A 158 -14.01 0.38 -16.69
C GLU A 158 -12.96 1.30 -17.34
N ASP A 159 -13.41 2.36 -18.03
CA ASP A 159 -12.58 3.37 -18.67
C ASP A 159 -12.15 4.51 -17.73
N HIS A 160 -12.64 4.50 -16.49
CA HIS A 160 -12.29 5.52 -15.50
C HIS A 160 -10.81 5.39 -15.07
N PRO A 161 -10.05 6.48 -14.95
CA PRO A 161 -8.63 6.45 -14.58
C PRO A 161 -8.31 5.67 -13.30
N ASP A 162 -9.19 5.78 -12.29
CA ASP A 162 -9.00 5.09 -11.00
C ASP A 162 -9.41 3.62 -10.99
N TRP A 163 -10.03 3.10 -12.05
CA TRP A 163 -10.56 1.72 -12.07
C TRP A 163 -9.46 0.69 -11.79
N ALA A 164 -8.29 0.86 -12.43
CA ALA A 164 -7.13 -0.01 -12.20
C ALA A 164 -6.63 0.01 -10.75
N GLY A 165 -6.61 1.20 -10.14
CA GLY A 165 -6.23 1.38 -8.73
C GLY A 165 -7.20 0.68 -7.78
N ARG A 166 -8.50 0.76 -8.05
CA ARG A 166 -9.56 0.10 -7.26
C ARG A 166 -9.52 -1.42 -7.40
N LEU A 167 -9.33 -1.94 -8.60
CA LEU A 167 -9.11 -3.37 -8.84
C LEU A 167 -7.91 -3.89 -8.06
N ASN A 168 -6.79 -3.17 -8.11
CA ASN A 168 -5.61 -3.53 -7.32
C ASN A 168 -5.89 -3.53 -5.82
N ASN A 169 -6.63 -2.55 -5.32
CA ASN A 169 -7.00 -2.44 -3.92
C ASN A 169 -7.87 -3.64 -3.48
N LEU A 170 -8.89 -4.00 -4.27
CA LEU A 170 -9.71 -5.19 -4.01
C LEU A 170 -8.86 -6.47 -4.06
N GLY A 171 -8.04 -6.64 -5.10
CA GLY A 171 -7.17 -7.80 -5.27
C GLY A 171 -6.18 -8.00 -4.11
N ASN A 172 -5.59 -6.93 -3.58
CA ASN A 172 -4.71 -7.02 -2.41
C ASN A 172 -5.44 -7.49 -1.15
N ARG A 173 -6.68 -7.04 -0.93
CA ARG A 173 -7.47 -7.47 0.23
C ARG A 173 -7.92 -8.91 0.13
N LEU A 174 -8.31 -9.35 -1.07
CA LEU A 174 -8.60 -10.76 -1.33
C LEU A 174 -7.36 -11.63 -1.11
N GLY A 175 -6.19 -11.19 -1.57
CA GLY A 175 -4.91 -11.84 -1.28
C GLY A 175 -4.59 -11.92 0.22
N ASN A 176 -4.87 -10.84 0.97
CA ASN A 176 -4.75 -10.83 2.43
C ASN A 176 -5.72 -11.82 3.09
N ARG A 177 -6.98 -11.91 2.63
CA ARG A 177 -7.93 -12.87 3.19
C ARG A 177 -7.49 -14.29 2.88
N TYR A 178 -7.04 -14.56 1.65
CA TYR A 178 -6.44 -15.83 1.28
C TYR A 178 -5.26 -16.22 2.18
N SER A 179 -4.33 -15.31 2.47
CA SER A 179 -3.17 -15.66 3.32
C SER A 179 -3.56 -16.06 4.75
N ARG A 180 -4.72 -15.58 5.23
CA ARG A 180 -5.29 -15.91 6.54
C ARG A 180 -6.16 -17.17 6.53
N THR A 181 -6.93 -17.39 5.48
CA THR A 181 -7.97 -18.44 5.44
C THR A 181 -7.60 -19.63 4.55
N GLY A 182 -6.66 -19.47 3.63
CA GLY A 182 -6.36 -20.43 2.57
C GLY A 182 -7.43 -20.52 1.47
N SER A 183 -8.40 -19.59 1.43
CA SER A 183 -9.50 -19.60 0.45
C SER A 183 -9.00 -19.46 -0.98
N MET A 184 -8.99 -20.56 -1.74
CA MET A 184 -8.56 -20.55 -3.15
C MET A 184 -9.44 -19.65 -4.02
N ALA A 185 -10.73 -19.53 -3.71
CA ALA A 185 -11.65 -18.62 -4.41
C ALA A 185 -11.19 -17.16 -4.30
N ASP A 186 -10.70 -16.75 -3.13
CA ASP A 186 -10.17 -15.39 -2.93
C ASP A 186 -8.89 -15.17 -3.73
N LEU A 187 -8.00 -16.15 -3.76
CA LEU A 187 -6.77 -16.07 -4.54
C LEU A 187 -7.04 -15.96 -6.04
N GLU A 188 -7.98 -16.78 -6.54
CA GLU A 188 -8.37 -16.73 -7.94
C GLU A 188 -9.02 -15.40 -8.31
N GLU A 189 -9.88 -14.86 -7.44
CA GLU A 189 -10.46 -13.55 -7.63
C GLU A 189 -9.41 -12.44 -7.57
N ALA A 190 -8.46 -12.51 -6.64
CA ALA A 190 -7.35 -11.59 -6.53
C ALA A 190 -6.51 -11.53 -7.83
N ILE A 191 -6.21 -12.70 -8.41
CA ILE A 191 -5.50 -12.83 -9.69
C ILE A 191 -6.33 -12.22 -10.83
N ARG A 192 -7.65 -12.44 -10.87
CA ARG A 192 -8.54 -11.82 -11.87
C ARG A 192 -8.50 -10.29 -11.78
N MET A 193 -8.60 -9.74 -10.57
CA MET A 193 -8.54 -8.29 -10.34
C MET A 193 -7.19 -7.70 -10.75
N ALA A 194 -6.08 -8.36 -10.38
CA ALA A 194 -4.74 -7.91 -10.74
C ALA A 194 -4.51 -7.94 -12.27
N ARG A 195 -4.97 -9.00 -12.96
CA ARG A 195 -4.93 -9.07 -14.43
C ARG A 195 -5.77 -7.98 -15.09
N GLY A 196 -6.97 -7.71 -14.57
CA GLY A 196 -7.83 -6.61 -15.02
C GLY A 196 -7.12 -5.26 -14.91
N ALA A 197 -6.53 -4.98 -13.75
CA ALA A 197 -5.78 -3.74 -13.51
C ALA A 197 -4.61 -3.58 -14.50
N ILE A 198 -3.83 -4.64 -14.73
CA ILE A 198 -2.68 -4.59 -15.67
C ILE A 198 -3.14 -4.36 -17.12
N LYS A 199 -4.28 -4.94 -17.52
CA LYS A 199 -4.81 -4.83 -18.88
C LYS A 199 -5.14 -3.38 -19.26
N VAL A 200 -5.68 -2.59 -18.33
CA VAL A 200 -6.05 -1.19 -18.56
C VAL A 200 -4.95 -0.19 -18.21
N THR A 201 -3.86 -0.64 -17.57
CA THR A 201 -2.76 0.23 -17.16
C THR A 201 -1.69 0.31 -18.26
N PRO A 202 -1.43 1.49 -18.86
CA PRO A 202 -0.41 1.64 -19.91
C PRO A 202 1.00 1.25 -19.46
N GLU A 203 1.88 0.90 -20.40
CA GLU A 203 3.24 0.43 -20.09
C GLU A 203 4.09 1.45 -19.31
N GLY A 204 3.93 2.74 -19.58
CA GLY A 204 4.66 3.82 -18.90
C GLY A 204 4.03 4.31 -17.58
N HIS A 205 2.92 3.72 -17.14
CA HIS A 205 2.22 4.20 -15.95
C HIS A 205 3.04 3.94 -14.66
N PRO A 206 3.18 4.91 -13.74
CA PRO A 206 3.99 4.77 -12.52
C PRO A 206 3.61 3.55 -11.67
N ASP A 207 2.32 3.24 -11.57
CA ASP A 207 1.83 2.10 -10.76
C ASP A 207 1.96 0.74 -11.43
N ARG A 208 2.33 0.66 -12.72
CA ARG A 208 2.39 -0.63 -13.44
C ARG A 208 3.31 -1.63 -12.74
N ALA A 209 4.43 -1.15 -12.22
CA ALA A 209 5.40 -1.96 -11.52
C ALA A 209 4.81 -2.62 -10.25
N LYS A 210 3.96 -1.89 -9.52
CA LYS A 210 3.24 -2.40 -8.34
C LYS A 210 2.22 -3.47 -8.73
N LEU A 211 1.45 -3.23 -9.79
CA LEU A 211 0.47 -4.20 -10.29
C LEU A 211 1.11 -5.52 -10.71
N LEU A 212 2.20 -5.44 -11.49
CA LEU A 212 2.98 -6.60 -11.93
C LEU A 212 3.53 -7.39 -10.73
N ASN A 213 4.09 -6.70 -9.72
CA ASN A 213 4.58 -7.34 -8.52
C ASN A 213 3.47 -8.08 -7.76
N ASN A 214 2.29 -7.46 -7.60
CA ASN A 214 1.17 -8.06 -6.88
C ASN A 214 0.62 -9.30 -7.59
N LEU A 215 0.48 -9.25 -8.93
CA LEU A 215 0.11 -10.43 -9.71
C LEU A 215 1.16 -11.54 -9.56
N GLY A 216 2.45 -11.19 -9.61
CA GLY A 216 3.54 -12.16 -9.42
C GLY A 216 3.53 -12.85 -8.06
N LEU A 217 3.21 -12.12 -6.98
CA LEU A 217 3.05 -12.70 -5.65
C LEU A 217 1.86 -13.68 -5.60
N GLN A 218 0.70 -13.27 -6.09
CA GLN A 218 -0.51 -14.10 -6.09
C GLN A 218 -0.35 -15.38 -6.93
N LEU A 219 0.30 -15.28 -8.10
CA LEU A 219 0.63 -16.46 -8.92
C LEU A 219 1.62 -17.39 -8.21
N GLY A 220 2.62 -16.82 -7.52
CA GLY A 220 3.55 -17.58 -6.71
C GLY A 220 2.88 -18.31 -5.54
N ASP A 221 1.87 -17.70 -4.93
CA ASP A 221 1.05 -18.32 -3.88
C ASP A 221 0.20 -19.45 -4.46
N ARG A 222 -0.42 -19.23 -5.63
CA ARG A 222 -1.21 -20.27 -6.31
C ARG A 222 -0.34 -21.45 -6.71
N HIS A 223 0.86 -21.20 -7.23
CA HIS A 223 1.86 -22.24 -7.46
C HIS A 223 2.18 -23.02 -6.17
N SER A 224 2.45 -22.33 -5.06
CA SER A 224 2.76 -23.00 -3.78
C SER A 224 1.63 -23.90 -3.26
N ARG A 225 0.37 -23.68 -3.67
CA ARG A 225 -0.76 -24.56 -3.32
C ARG A 225 -1.02 -25.68 -4.32
N THR A 226 -0.81 -25.40 -5.60
CA THR A 226 -1.24 -26.30 -6.70
C THR A 226 -0.10 -27.07 -7.33
N GLY A 227 1.14 -26.65 -7.12
CA GLY A 227 2.31 -27.14 -7.85
C GLY A 227 2.38 -26.67 -9.31
N SER A 228 1.49 -25.76 -9.75
CA SER A 228 1.43 -25.31 -11.15
C SER A 228 2.72 -24.61 -11.56
N ILE A 229 3.53 -25.25 -12.40
CA ILE A 229 4.77 -24.65 -12.93
C ILE A 229 4.47 -23.48 -13.86
N ALA A 230 3.36 -23.53 -14.60
CA ALA A 230 2.93 -22.43 -15.46
C ALA A 230 2.70 -21.14 -14.66
N ASP A 231 2.12 -21.25 -13.45
CA ASP A 231 1.93 -20.11 -12.56
C ASP A 231 3.26 -19.56 -12.04
N LEU A 232 4.20 -20.43 -11.70
CA LEU A 232 5.53 -20.02 -11.26
C LEU A 232 6.29 -19.30 -12.37
N GLU A 233 6.22 -19.79 -13.60
CA GLU A 233 6.83 -19.14 -14.75
C GLU A 233 6.18 -17.78 -15.05
N GLU A 234 4.85 -17.69 -14.95
CA GLU A 234 4.14 -16.41 -15.07
C GLU A 234 4.53 -15.45 -13.95
N ALA A 235 4.63 -15.93 -12.70
CA ALA A 235 5.10 -15.14 -11.56
C ALA A 235 6.49 -14.54 -11.79
N ILE A 236 7.43 -15.34 -12.31
CA ILE A 236 8.78 -14.89 -12.66
C ILE A 236 8.74 -13.84 -13.78
N ARG A 237 7.91 -14.04 -14.83
CA ARG A 237 7.72 -13.05 -15.89
C ARG A 237 7.19 -11.72 -15.35
N MET A 238 6.19 -11.76 -14.46
CA MET A 238 5.62 -10.57 -13.84
C MET A 238 6.63 -9.86 -12.93
N ALA A 239 7.38 -10.59 -12.12
CA ALA A 239 8.42 -10.03 -11.26
C ALA A 239 9.56 -9.37 -12.06
N ARG A 240 10.02 -10.00 -13.15
CA ARG A 240 10.99 -9.40 -14.09
C ARG A 240 10.43 -8.13 -14.75
N GLY A 241 9.17 -8.17 -15.19
CA GLY A 241 8.47 -7.01 -15.73
C GLY A 241 8.43 -5.85 -14.72
N ALA A 242 8.07 -6.15 -13.46
CA ALA A 242 8.05 -5.15 -12.39
C ALA A 242 9.42 -4.50 -12.20
N ILE A 243 10.50 -5.28 -12.12
CA ILE A 243 11.87 -4.75 -11.96
C ILE A 243 12.28 -3.88 -13.15
N LYS A 244 11.95 -4.28 -14.38
CA LYS A 244 12.28 -3.53 -15.61
C LYS A 244 11.70 -2.12 -15.60
N VAL A 245 10.48 -1.94 -15.10
CA VAL A 245 9.82 -0.62 -15.02
C VAL A 245 10.04 0.09 -13.68
N THR A 246 10.84 -0.49 -12.77
CA THR A 246 11.19 0.13 -11.49
C THR A 246 12.50 0.90 -11.61
N PRO A 247 12.52 2.23 -11.39
CA PRO A 247 13.76 3.00 -11.36
C PRO A 247 14.76 2.46 -10.32
N GLU A 248 16.06 2.61 -10.57
CA GLU A 248 17.12 2.06 -9.70
C GLU A 248 17.04 2.56 -8.25
N GLY A 249 16.72 3.83 -8.05
CA GLY A 249 16.57 4.44 -6.72
C GLY A 249 15.20 4.28 -6.06
N HIS A 250 14.27 3.52 -6.66
CA HIS A 250 12.92 3.41 -6.12
C HIS A 250 12.91 2.59 -4.82
N PRO A 251 12.24 3.04 -3.73
CA PRO A 251 12.22 2.35 -2.44
C PRO A 251 11.80 0.87 -2.52
N ASP A 252 10.79 0.55 -3.33
CA ASP A 252 10.31 -0.82 -3.51
C ASP A 252 11.23 -1.74 -4.32
N ARG A 253 12.28 -1.22 -4.97
CA ARG A 253 13.10 -2.02 -5.89
C ARG A 253 13.71 -3.23 -5.19
N ALA A 254 14.21 -3.04 -3.98
CA ALA A 254 14.81 -4.09 -3.18
C ALA A 254 13.80 -5.21 -2.82
N GLY A 255 12.55 -4.85 -2.54
CA GLY A 255 11.47 -5.81 -2.31
C GLY A 255 11.13 -6.61 -3.56
N ARG A 256 11.03 -5.94 -4.72
CA ARG A 256 10.75 -6.59 -6.02
C ARG A 256 11.86 -7.56 -6.44
N LEU A 257 13.13 -7.18 -6.24
CA LEU A 257 14.30 -8.05 -6.44
C LEU A 257 14.24 -9.30 -5.53
N SER A 258 13.93 -9.09 -4.25
CA SER A 258 13.78 -10.19 -3.28
C SER A 258 12.68 -11.17 -3.70
N ASN A 259 11.54 -10.66 -4.18
CA ASN A 259 10.44 -11.47 -4.67
C ASN A 259 10.83 -12.29 -5.90
N LEU A 260 11.53 -11.70 -6.88
CA LEU A 260 12.04 -12.44 -8.04
C LEU A 260 13.00 -13.56 -7.61
N GLY A 261 13.96 -13.26 -6.72
CA GLY A 261 14.88 -14.27 -6.19
C GLY A 261 14.18 -15.42 -5.47
N LEU A 262 13.09 -15.14 -4.75
CA LEU A 262 12.26 -16.17 -4.12
C LEU A 262 11.62 -17.10 -5.16
N GLN A 263 11.00 -16.54 -6.21
CA GLN A 263 10.34 -17.34 -7.27
C GLN A 263 11.36 -18.16 -8.07
N LEU A 264 12.52 -17.59 -8.41
CA LEU A 264 13.60 -18.30 -9.08
C LEU A 264 14.12 -19.47 -8.24
N GLY A 265 14.30 -19.25 -6.93
CA GLY A 265 14.68 -20.32 -6.02
C GLY A 265 13.62 -21.42 -5.90
N LYS A 266 12.32 -21.07 -5.89
CA LYS A 266 11.24 -22.07 -5.97
C LYS A 266 11.31 -22.91 -7.25
N ARG A 267 11.64 -22.28 -8.40
CA ARG A 267 11.78 -22.98 -9.67
C ARG A 267 13.03 -23.85 -9.69
N HIS A 268 14.14 -23.38 -9.13
CA HIS A 268 15.33 -24.19 -8.89
C HIS A 268 15.01 -25.43 -8.06
N SER A 269 14.30 -25.30 -6.94
CA SER A 269 13.94 -26.45 -6.11
C SER A 269 13.13 -27.51 -6.86
N HIS A 270 12.27 -27.10 -7.81
CA HIS A 270 11.49 -28.03 -8.62
C HIS A 270 12.27 -28.65 -9.79
N THR A 271 13.13 -27.86 -10.45
CA THR A 271 13.75 -28.24 -11.73
C THR A 271 15.21 -28.68 -11.60
N GLY A 272 15.87 -28.33 -10.49
CA GLY A 272 17.31 -28.44 -10.32
C GLY A 272 18.12 -27.43 -11.16
N SER A 273 17.49 -26.46 -11.82
CA SER A 273 18.17 -25.50 -12.70
C SER A 273 19.20 -24.66 -11.94
N MET A 274 20.49 -24.89 -12.20
CA MET A 274 21.57 -24.09 -11.58
C MET A 274 21.54 -22.63 -12.03
N ALA A 275 21.11 -22.36 -13.27
CA ALA A 275 20.95 -21.00 -13.77
C ALA A 275 19.93 -20.19 -12.95
N ASP A 276 18.83 -20.83 -12.53
CA ASP A 276 17.83 -20.18 -11.67
C ASP A 276 18.38 -19.88 -10.28
N LEU A 277 19.20 -20.78 -9.74
CA LEU A 277 19.85 -20.57 -8.45
C LEU A 277 20.86 -19.42 -8.51
N GLU A 278 21.66 -19.36 -9.57
CA GLU A 278 22.62 -18.28 -9.80
C GLU A 278 21.92 -16.92 -9.98
N GLU A 279 20.85 -16.87 -10.76
CA GLU A 279 20.03 -15.66 -10.91
C GLU A 279 19.37 -15.27 -9.59
N ALA A 280 18.86 -16.23 -8.80
CA ALA A 280 18.30 -15.96 -7.47
C ALA A 280 19.33 -15.35 -6.51
N ILE A 281 20.57 -15.87 -6.51
CA ILE A 281 21.69 -15.31 -5.73
C ILE A 281 22.01 -13.88 -6.19
N GLN A 282 22.05 -13.64 -7.50
CA GLN A 282 22.30 -12.31 -8.05
C GLN A 282 21.22 -11.30 -7.63
N MET A 283 19.94 -11.67 -7.73
CA MET A 283 18.83 -10.81 -7.30
C MET A 283 18.85 -10.53 -5.81
N ALA A 284 19.19 -11.53 -4.98
CA ALA A 284 19.32 -11.34 -3.54
C ALA A 284 20.48 -10.40 -3.18
N ARG A 285 21.63 -10.52 -3.87
CA ARG A 285 22.77 -9.60 -3.71
C ARG A 285 22.41 -8.16 -4.10
N GLU A 286 21.73 -7.98 -5.24
CA GLU A 286 21.26 -6.66 -5.67
C GLU A 286 20.27 -6.06 -4.66
N ALA A 287 19.32 -6.87 -4.17
CA ALA A 287 18.38 -6.44 -3.15
C ALA A 287 19.10 -5.90 -1.90
N ILE A 288 20.10 -6.64 -1.39
CA ILE A 288 20.90 -6.20 -0.22
C ILE A 288 21.67 -4.90 -0.53
N LYS A 289 22.27 -4.78 -1.72
CA LYS A 289 23.03 -3.59 -2.14
C LYS A 289 22.19 -2.31 -2.09
N VAL A 290 20.92 -2.38 -2.48
CA VAL A 290 19.98 -1.24 -2.45
C VAL A 290 19.18 -1.14 -1.15
N THR A 291 19.47 -1.99 -0.15
CA THR A 291 18.83 -1.95 1.17
C THR A 291 19.70 -1.17 2.15
N PRO A 292 19.22 -0.05 2.74
CA PRO A 292 19.95 0.67 3.79
C PRO A 292 20.28 -0.24 4.98
N GLU A 293 21.40 0.02 5.67
CA GLU A 293 21.87 -0.82 6.79
C GLU A 293 20.86 -0.96 7.94
N GLY A 294 20.11 0.11 8.24
CA GLY A 294 19.07 0.11 9.29
C GLY A 294 17.67 -0.30 8.82
N HIS A 295 17.51 -0.79 7.59
CA HIS A 295 16.18 -1.13 7.07
C HIS A 295 15.63 -2.39 7.76
N PRO A 296 14.36 -2.41 8.22
CA PRO A 296 13.76 -3.56 8.93
C PRO A 296 13.90 -4.89 8.19
N ASP A 297 13.70 -4.88 6.87
CA ASP A 297 13.80 -6.09 6.04
C ASP A 297 15.24 -6.55 5.73
N ARG A 298 16.29 -5.83 6.16
CA ARG A 298 17.66 -6.16 5.80
C ARG A 298 18.05 -7.56 6.30
N ALA A 299 17.71 -7.89 7.54
CA ALA A 299 17.97 -9.20 8.13
C ALA A 299 17.33 -10.33 7.32
N ALA A 300 16.07 -10.16 6.90
CA ALA A 300 15.36 -11.13 6.07
C ALA A 300 16.03 -11.32 4.69
N ARG A 301 16.48 -10.22 4.05
CA ARG A 301 17.18 -10.27 2.75
C ARG A 301 18.53 -10.97 2.85
N LEU A 302 19.30 -10.69 3.90
CA LEU A 302 20.56 -11.38 4.20
C LEU A 302 20.35 -12.88 4.41
N ASN A 303 19.32 -13.26 5.18
CA ASN A 303 18.99 -14.66 5.43
C ASN A 303 18.58 -15.39 4.13
N ASN A 304 17.80 -14.73 3.26
CA ASN A 304 17.43 -15.27 1.96
C ASN A 304 18.66 -15.54 1.08
N LEU A 305 19.63 -14.61 1.02
CA LEU A 305 20.88 -14.84 0.29
C LEU A 305 21.68 -16.00 0.89
N GLY A 306 21.79 -16.05 2.22
CA GLY A 306 22.48 -17.14 2.93
C GLY A 306 21.89 -18.51 2.61
N ASN A 307 20.57 -18.64 2.58
CA ASN A 307 19.88 -19.88 2.19
C ASN A 307 20.22 -20.31 0.76
N ARG A 308 20.25 -19.37 -0.21
CA ARG A 308 20.60 -19.70 -1.60
C ARG A 308 22.06 -20.11 -1.77
N LEU A 309 22.96 -19.49 -1.02
CA LEU A 309 24.36 -19.91 -0.98
C LEU A 309 24.51 -21.30 -0.34
N GLY A 310 23.74 -21.61 0.69
CA GLY A 310 23.64 -22.95 1.27
C GLY A 310 23.11 -24.00 0.27
N ASP A 311 22.08 -23.64 -0.51
CA ASP A 311 21.57 -24.48 -1.61
C ASP A 311 22.69 -24.76 -2.62
N ARG A 312 23.45 -23.73 -3.03
CA ARG A 312 24.56 -23.87 -3.99
C ARG A 312 25.72 -24.68 -3.42
N TYR A 313 26.07 -24.48 -2.15
CA TYR A 313 27.07 -25.29 -1.45
C TYR A 313 26.68 -26.77 -1.45
N SER A 314 25.43 -27.08 -1.09
CA SER A 314 24.94 -28.47 -1.03
C SER A 314 25.04 -29.20 -2.38
N ARG A 315 25.02 -28.45 -3.49
CA ARG A 315 25.14 -28.99 -4.85
C ARG A 315 26.58 -29.05 -5.37
N THR A 316 27.41 -28.10 -4.99
CA THR A 316 28.75 -27.89 -5.60
C THR A 316 29.91 -28.24 -4.68
N GLY A 317 29.68 -28.31 -3.36
CA GLY A 317 30.74 -28.43 -2.35
C GLY A 317 31.57 -27.16 -2.17
N SER A 318 31.14 -26.01 -2.72
CA SER A 318 31.89 -24.74 -2.66
C SER A 318 31.98 -24.20 -1.23
N MET A 319 33.12 -24.40 -0.56
CA MET A 319 33.34 -23.89 0.80
C MET A 319 33.22 -22.36 0.89
N ALA A 320 33.54 -21.64 -0.18
CA ALA A 320 33.37 -20.18 -0.25
C ALA A 320 31.89 -19.76 -0.06
N ASP A 321 30.95 -20.54 -0.60
CA ASP A 321 29.52 -20.27 -0.44
C ASP A 321 29.05 -20.53 0.98
N LEU A 322 29.53 -21.62 1.59
CA LEU A 322 29.23 -21.93 2.99
C LEU A 322 29.76 -20.84 3.93
N GLU A 323 31.00 -20.41 3.72
CA GLU A 323 31.60 -19.34 4.50
C GLU A 323 30.84 -18.01 4.32
N GLU A 324 30.44 -17.67 3.09
CA GLU A 324 29.62 -16.48 2.82
C GLU A 324 28.25 -16.58 3.49
N ALA A 325 27.56 -17.73 3.40
CA ALA A 325 26.28 -17.97 4.06
C ALA A 325 26.38 -17.78 5.58
N ILE A 326 27.43 -18.30 6.23
CA ILE A 326 27.67 -18.14 7.67
C ILE A 326 27.92 -16.67 8.02
N ARG A 327 28.69 -15.94 7.21
CA ARG A 327 28.92 -14.49 7.43
C ARG A 327 27.61 -13.71 7.35
N LEU A 328 26.79 -13.97 6.34
CA LEU A 328 25.49 -13.31 6.15
C LEU A 328 24.50 -13.63 7.27
N ALA A 329 24.48 -14.88 7.77
CA ALA A 329 23.66 -15.25 8.92
C ALA A 329 24.06 -14.48 10.19
N ARG A 330 25.37 -14.29 10.41
CA ARG A 330 25.88 -13.46 11.52
C ARG A 330 25.51 -11.98 11.35
N GLU A 331 25.56 -11.46 10.13
CA GLU A 331 25.12 -10.08 9.84
C GLU A 331 23.61 -9.92 10.05
N ALA A 332 22.79 -10.88 9.60
CA ALA A 332 21.35 -10.88 9.80
C ALA A 332 20.98 -10.88 11.30
N ALA A 333 21.69 -11.68 12.11
CA ALA A 333 21.52 -11.71 13.56
C ALA A 333 21.83 -10.35 14.21
N LYS A 334 22.86 -9.64 13.75
CA LYS A 334 23.19 -8.28 14.22
C LYS A 334 22.20 -7.22 13.74
N ALA A 335 21.66 -7.38 12.54
CA ALA A 335 20.71 -6.45 11.94
C ALA A 335 19.28 -6.62 12.49
N THR A 336 19.02 -7.66 13.28
CA THR A 336 17.75 -7.83 14.00
C THR A 336 17.79 -6.93 15.25
N PRO A 337 16.92 -5.91 15.36
CA PRO A 337 16.85 -5.10 16.58
C PRO A 337 16.53 -6.01 17.78
N GLY A 338 17.36 -5.93 18.82
CA GLY A 338 17.41 -6.92 19.90
C GLY A 338 16.07 -7.15 20.61
N GLY A 339 15.61 -8.41 20.57
CA GLY A 339 14.69 -8.96 21.55
C GLY A 339 15.46 -9.54 22.73
N LEU A 340 15.12 -9.07 23.94
CA LEU A 340 15.39 -9.65 25.26
C LEU A 340 16.86 -9.87 25.64
N VAL A 341 17.39 -8.90 26.38
CA VAL A 341 18.46 -9.14 27.36
C VAL A 341 17.94 -10.18 28.36
N PHE A 342 18.41 -11.42 28.26
CA PHE A 342 18.39 -12.32 29.41
C PHE A 342 19.43 -11.78 30.40
N SER A 343 18.97 -11.03 31.39
CA SER A 343 19.76 -10.77 32.60
C SER A 343 19.97 -12.12 33.31
N GLN A 344 21.25 -12.46 33.53
CA GLN A 344 21.67 -13.57 34.39
C GLN A 344 21.15 -13.42 35.82
#